data_AF-A0A1G2EPM0-F1
#
_entry.id   AF-A0A1G2EPM0-F1
#
_cell.length_a   1.000
_cell.length_b   1.000
_cell.length_c   1.000
_cell.angle_alpha   90.00
_cell.angle_beta   90.00
_cell.angle_gamma   90.00
#
_symmetry.space_group_name_H-M   'P 1'
#
loop_
_entity.id
_entity.type
_entity.pdbx_description
1 polymer ?
#
loop_
_entity_poly.entity_id
_entity_poly.type
_entity_poly.pdbx_seq_one_letter_code
_entity_poly.pdbx_strand_id
1 'polypeptide(L)'
;MRRIFSIILILSVFLFIFSFFKKNDLPDKNEILNEIYIAPIQSETILEPFCEEKEGYGYDITPRYEYELRGVVVSMYDSENWLDYAHKADPLNTKDLCVLWGDNIKNEVYQQMKFKHGEFTCYPIFKNGIDRNWYQKFSWSYGSNNHLLPATDEVYKDIKKTQIGDQIYLKGYLVNYQIGAGTRTTSTIREDTGDRSCEVVYVTEFKVLKEGNALYRRMFTASGTIIVLILALKIIFFFTSAIKLAKH
;
A
#
# COMPACT_ATOMS: atom_id res chain seq x y z
N MET A 1 36.85 20.03 -5.32
CA MET A 1 35.36 20.07 -5.34
C MET A 1 34.72 19.18 -6.40
N ARG A 2 34.98 19.36 -7.71
CA ARG A 2 34.32 18.55 -8.78
C ARG A 2 34.45 17.03 -8.61
N ARG A 3 35.63 16.51 -8.25
CA ARG A 3 35.84 15.06 -8.00
C ARG A 3 35.03 14.54 -6.81
N ILE A 4 34.93 15.31 -5.72
CA ILE A 4 34.18 14.93 -4.52
C ILE A 4 32.68 14.80 -4.85
N PHE A 5 32.09 15.78 -5.56
CA PHE A 5 30.69 15.70 -5.98
C PHE A 5 30.41 14.50 -6.89
N SER A 6 31.33 14.12 -7.77
CA SER A 6 31.17 12.93 -8.59
C SER A 6 31.23 11.64 -7.77
N ILE A 7 32.11 11.54 -6.77
CA ILE A 7 32.18 10.37 -5.89
C ILE A 7 30.89 10.24 -5.07
N ILE A 8 30.41 11.33 -4.44
CA ILE A 8 29.16 11.32 -3.66
C ILE A 8 27.98 10.94 -4.56
N LEU A 9 27.92 11.46 -5.79
CA LEU A 9 26.87 11.10 -6.74
C LEU A 9 26.88 9.60 -7.07
N ILE A 10 28.05 9.01 -7.35
CA ILE A 10 28.17 7.58 -7.67
C ILE A 10 27.71 6.73 -6.46
N LEU A 11 28.18 7.05 -5.26
CA LEU A 11 27.77 6.35 -4.04
C LEU A 11 26.27 6.48 -3.78
N SER A 12 25.70 7.67 -4.02
CA SER A 12 24.26 7.91 -3.85
C SER A 12 23.44 7.13 -4.87
N VAL A 13 23.87 7.05 -6.13
CA VAL A 13 23.22 6.20 -7.14
C VAL A 13 23.26 4.73 -6.75
N PHE A 14 24.41 4.24 -6.27
CA PHE A 14 24.52 2.86 -5.81
C PHE A 14 23.55 2.59 -4.63
N LEU A 15 23.53 3.46 -3.62
CA LEU A 15 22.62 3.35 -2.49
C LEU A 15 21.15 3.43 -2.91
N PHE A 16 20.82 4.31 -3.87
CA PHE A 16 19.47 4.45 -4.41
C PHE A 16 19.00 3.17 -5.09
N ILE A 17 19.84 2.59 -5.97
CA ILE A 17 19.53 1.33 -6.65
C ILE A 17 19.40 0.19 -5.65
N PHE A 18 20.35 0.06 -4.72
CA PHE A 18 20.31 -1.00 -3.71
C PHE A 18 19.05 -0.92 -2.84
N SER A 19 18.75 0.27 -2.31
CA SER A 19 17.56 0.48 -1.47
C SER A 19 16.25 0.36 -2.25
N PHE A 20 16.23 0.67 -3.56
CA PHE A 20 15.06 0.48 -4.43
C PHE A 20 14.59 -0.99 -4.46
N PHE A 21 15.54 -1.94 -4.53
CA PHE A 21 15.21 -3.37 -4.50
C PHE A 21 14.85 -3.90 -3.11
N LYS A 22 15.19 -3.16 -2.04
CA LYS A 22 15.01 -3.60 -0.64
C LYS A 22 13.84 -2.96 0.08
N LYS A 23 13.43 -1.76 -0.31
CA LYS A 23 12.40 -0.98 0.40
C LYS A 23 11.02 -1.65 0.46
N ASN A 24 10.73 -2.58 -0.45
CA ASN A 24 9.46 -3.30 -0.57
C ASN A 24 9.57 -4.79 -0.21
N ASP A 25 10.69 -5.24 0.38
CA ASP A 25 10.78 -6.61 0.91
C ASP A 25 9.70 -6.80 1.99
N LEU A 26 9.21 -8.01 2.19
CA LEU A 26 8.27 -8.26 3.29
C LEU A 26 9.06 -8.42 4.60
N PRO A 27 8.53 -7.94 5.75
CA PRO A 27 9.23 -7.99 7.02
C PRO A 27 9.61 -9.42 7.42
N ASP A 28 10.65 -9.56 8.22
CA ASP A 28 10.99 -10.84 8.84
C ASP A 28 10.04 -11.16 10.01
N LYS A 29 9.88 -12.44 10.33
CA LYS A 29 8.97 -12.89 11.39
C LYS A 29 9.27 -12.25 12.75
N ASN A 30 10.54 -12.02 13.08
CA ASN A 30 10.96 -11.34 14.30
C ASN A 30 10.59 -9.84 14.33
N GLU A 31 10.21 -9.26 13.19
CA GLU A 31 9.74 -7.89 13.09
C GLU A 31 8.21 -7.77 13.19
N ILE A 32 7.48 -8.89 13.15
CA ILE A 32 6.02 -8.93 13.23
C ILE A 32 5.53 -8.71 14.66
N LEU A 33 4.60 -7.77 14.83
CA LEU A 33 3.89 -7.52 16.08
C LEU A 33 2.90 -8.66 16.36
N ASN A 34 2.76 -9.04 17.63
CA ASN A 34 1.86 -10.13 18.03
C ASN A 34 0.40 -9.90 17.60
N GLU A 35 -0.04 -8.65 17.52
CA GLU A 35 -1.41 -8.29 17.13
C GLU A 35 -1.74 -8.65 15.67
N ILE A 36 -0.74 -8.85 14.82
CA ILE A 36 -0.90 -9.26 13.40
C ILE A 36 -1.38 -10.70 13.26
N TYR A 37 -1.27 -11.51 14.31
CA TYR A 37 -1.77 -12.87 14.31
C TYR A 37 -3.27 -12.96 14.64
N ILE A 38 -3.90 -11.86 15.05
CA ILE A 38 -5.31 -11.81 15.40
C ILE A 38 -6.13 -11.75 14.10
N ALA A 39 -7.11 -12.63 13.97
CA ALA A 39 -8.03 -12.62 12.83
C ALA A 39 -8.92 -11.36 12.86
N PRO A 40 -9.41 -10.88 11.71
CA PRO A 40 -10.30 -9.73 11.66
C PRO A 40 -11.56 -9.95 12.49
N ILE A 41 -12.01 -8.89 13.15
CA ILE A 41 -13.22 -8.88 13.94
C ILE A 41 -14.33 -8.35 13.04
N GLN A 42 -15.43 -9.10 12.95
CA GLN A 42 -16.62 -8.73 12.19
C GLN A 42 -17.84 -8.94 13.09
N SER A 43 -18.61 -7.88 13.34
CA SER A 43 -19.81 -7.89 14.18
C SER A 43 -20.96 -7.13 13.55
N GLU A 44 -22.19 -7.47 13.92
CA GLU A 44 -23.37 -6.76 13.44
C GLU A 44 -23.27 -5.26 13.71
N THR A 45 -23.67 -4.45 12.74
CA THR A 45 -23.70 -2.99 12.87
C THR A 45 -25.13 -2.51 12.98
N ILE A 46 -25.32 -1.43 13.75
CA ILE A 46 -26.57 -0.66 13.82
C ILE A 46 -26.48 0.64 13.03
N LEU A 47 -25.39 0.87 12.32
CA LEU A 47 -25.20 2.07 11.52
C LEU A 47 -26.16 2.04 10.32
N GLU A 48 -27.08 2.99 10.28
CA GLU A 48 -28.03 3.15 9.20
C GLU A 48 -27.34 3.58 7.90
N PRO A 49 -27.90 3.27 6.72
CA PRO A 49 -27.40 3.76 5.44
C PRO A 49 -27.31 5.30 5.41
N PHE A 50 -26.29 5.81 4.73
CA PHE A 50 -26.02 7.24 4.64
C PHE A 50 -25.43 7.61 3.27
N CYS A 51 -25.44 8.90 2.97
CA CYS A 51 -24.89 9.44 1.73
C CYS A 51 -23.61 10.23 2.02
N GLU A 52 -22.60 10.07 1.17
CA GLU A 52 -21.37 10.87 1.16
C GLU A 52 -21.19 11.56 -0.18
N GLU A 53 -20.46 12.67 -0.22
CA GLU A 53 -20.11 13.34 -1.47
C GLU A 53 -18.59 13.52 -1.57
N LYS A 54 -18.00 13.11 -2.69
CA LYS A 54 -16.58 13.32 -2.98
C LYS A 54 -16.42 13.79 -4.43
N GLU A 55 -15.81 14.97 -4.59
CA GLU A 55 -15.49 15.54 -5.92
C GLU A 55 -16.70 15.61 -6.88
N GLY A 56 -17.90 15.88 -6.35
CA GLY A 56 -19.14 15.96 -7.11
C GLY A 56 -19.80 14.61 -7.41
N TYR A 57 -19.29 13.51 -6.87
CA TYR A 57 -19.90 12.19 -6.90
C TYR A 57 -20.60 11.90 -5.57
N GLY A 58 -21.88 11.57 -5.64
CA GLY A 58 -22.66 11.06 -4.51
C GLY A 58 -22.48 9.56 -4.34
N TYR A 59 -22.33 9.14 -3.08
CA TYR A 59 -22.14 7.77 -2.65
C TYR A 59 -23.26 7.37 -1.71
N ASP A 60 -24.09 6.41 -2.13
CA ASP A 60 -25.09 5.82 -1.24
C ASP A 60 -24.47 4.60 -0.54
N ILE A 61 -24.08 4.77 0.73
CA ILE A 61 -23.33 3.78 1.50
C ILE A 61 -24.29 3.00 2.40
N THR A 62 -24.23 1.68 2.31
CA THR A 62 -25.01 0.74 3.12
C THR A 62 -24.06 -0.11 3.98
N PRO A 63 -23.93 0.20 5.28
CA PRO A 63 -23.17 -0.63 6.21
C PRO A 63 -23.71 -2.06 6.32
N ARG A 64 -22.81 -3.03 6.45
CA ARG A 64 -23.11 -4.46 6.58
C ARG A 64 -22.65 -5.02 7.91
N TYR A 65 -21.42 -4.69 8.32
CA TYR A 65 -20.82 -5.13 9.58
C TYR A 65 -19.84 -4.08 10.09
N GLU A 66 -19.67 -4.00 11.41
CA GLU A 66 -18.48 -3.40 12.01
C GLU A 66 -17.27 -4.28 11.70
N TYR A 67 -16.13 -3.66 11.44
CA TYR A 67 -14.95 -4.34 10.97
C TYR A 67 -13.66 -3.80 11.59
N GLU A 68 -12.81 -4.69 12.08
CA GLU A 68 -11.45 -4.39 12.49
C GLU A 68 -10.47 -5.41 11.90
N LEU A 69 -9.41 -4.91 11.25
CA LEU A 69 -8.37 -5.72 10.63
C LEU A 69 -6.99 -5.24 11.09
N ARG A 70 -6.14 -6.19 11.46
CA ARG A 70 -4.70 -6.01 11.67
C ARG A 70 -3.96 -6.94 10.73
N GLY A 71 -2.91 -6.45 10.10
CA GLY A 71 -2.20 -7.28 9.13
C GLY A 71 -0.98 -6.63 8.51
N VAL A 72 -0.27 -7.41 7.70
CA VAL A 72 0.86 -6.95 6.88
C VAL A 72 0.35 -6.62 5.49
N VAL A 73 0.65 -5.41 5.00
CA VAL A 73 0.39 -5.02 3.62
C VAL A 73 1.41 -5.72 2.71
N VAL A 74 0.96 -6.68 1.90
CA VAL A 74 1.85 -7.45 1.02
C VAL A 74 1.83 -6.98 -0.43
N SER A 75 0.79 -6.25 -0.82
CA SER A 75 0.67 -5.59 -2.11
C SER A 75 -0.29 -4.44 -1.98
N MET A 76 -0.18 -3.46 -2.87
CA MET A 76 -1.08 -2.32 -2.91
C MET A 76 -1.27 -1.90 -4.35
N TYR A 77 -2.43 -1.33 -4.62
CA TYR A 77 -2.73 -0.65 -5.87
C TYR A 77 -3.23 0.76 -5.54
N ASP A 78 -2.56 1.73 -6.15
CA ASP A 78 -2.86 3.14 -5.97
C ASP A 78 -3.81 3.57 -7.09
N SER A 79 -5.02 4.00 -6.72
CA SER A 79 -6.05 4.47 -7.63
C SER A 79 -5.66 5.78 -8.33
N GLU A 80 -4.65 6.51 -7.83
CA GLU A 80 -4.17 7.76 -8.41
C GLU A 80 -3.09 7.61 -9.50
N ASN A 81 -2.91 6.41 -10.06
CA ASN A 81 -2.00 6.26 -11.20
C ASN A 81 -2.48 7.11 -12.39
N TRP A 82 -1.76 8.19 -12.68
CA TRP A 82 -2.00 9.20 -13.73
C TRP A 82 -2.25 8.70 -15.17
N LEU A 83 -2.15 7.39 -15.43
CA LEU A 83 -2.43 6.74 -16.72
C LEU A 83 -3.77 6.00 -16.74
N ASP A 84 -4.51 5.96 -15.64
CA ASP A 84 -5.69 5.11 -15.49
C ASP A 84 -6.99 5.91 -15.67
N TYR A 85 -7.67 5.68 -16.78
CA TYR A 85 -8.92 6.37 -17.12
C TYR A 85 -10.13 5.82 -16.35
N ALA A 86 -10.03 4.63 -15.73
CA ALA A 86 -11.12 4.02 -14.96
C ALA A 86 -11.35 4.70 -13.59
N HIS A 87 -10.30 5.24 -12.96
CA HIS A 87 -10.35 5.83 -11.61
C HIS A 87 -10.91 7.24 -11.52
N LYS A 88 -11.19 7.90 -12.65
CA LYS A 88 -12.02 9.13 -12.62
C LYS A 88 -13.47 8.84 -12.19
N ALA A 89 -13.88 7.58 -12.10
CA ALA A 89 -15.25 7.19 -11.77
C ALA A 89 -15.46 6.79 -10.30
N ASP A 90 -14.42 6.80 -9.44
CA ASP A 90 -14.55 6.48 -8.00
C ASP A 90 -13.54 7.24 -7.10
N PRO A 91 -13.69 8.57 -6.95
CA PRO A 91 -12.75 9.43 -6.23
C PRO A 91 -12.69 9.20 -4.70
N LEU A 92 -13.65 8.50 -4.11
CA LEU A 92 -13.63 8.17 -2.68
C LEU A 92 -12.70 6.98 -2.39
N ASN A 93 -12.44 6.10 -3.36
CA ASN A 93 -11.45 5.04 -3.17
C ASN A 93 -10.03 5.59 -3.13
N THR A 94 -9.36 5.42 -1.99
CA THR A 94 -7.98 5.92 -1.81
C THR A 94 -6.94 4.94 -2.32
N LYS A 95 -7.05 3.67 -1.93
CA LYS A 95 -6.09 2.61 -2.23
C LYS A 95 -6.76 1.26 -1.99
N ASP A 96 -6.35 0.30 -2.80
CA ASP A 96 -6.63 -1.11 -2.54
C ASP A 96 -5.42 -1.77 -1.89
N LEU A 97 -5.63 -2.42 -0.75
CA LEU A 97 -4.58 -3.08 0.04
C LEU A 97 -4.80 -4.59 0.08
N CYS A 98 -3.79 -5.35 -0.34
CA CYS A 98 -3.73 -6.77 -0.05
C CYS A 98 -3.05 -6.98 1.30
N VAL A 99 -3.80 -7.52 2.25
CA VAL A 99 -3.39 -7.64 3.65
C VAL A 99 -3.39 -9.11 4.04
N LEU A 100 -2.32 -9.56 4.70
CA LEU A 100 -2.22 -10.90 5.28
C LEU A 100 -2.10 -10.84 6.81
N TRP A 101 -2.62 -11.84 7.50
CA TRP A 101 -2.56 -11.98 8.96
C TRP A 101 -2.40 -13.45 9.34
N GLY A 102 -2.43 -13.75 10.65
CA GLY A 102 -2.59 -15.11 11.16
C GLY A 102 -1.58 -16.12 10.61
N ASP A 103 -2.07 -17.28 10.16
CA ASP A 103 -1.22 -18.41 9.79
C ASP A 103 -0.32 -18.13 8.58
N ASN A 104 -0.79 -17.35 7.60
CA ASN A 104 0.02 -16.96 6.45
C ASN A 104 1.30 -16.22 6.88
N ILE A 105 1.24 -15.45 7.97
CA ILE A 105 2.40 -14.77 8.55
C ILE A 105 3.17 -15.70 9.50
N LYS A 106 2.46 -16.44 10.36
CA LYS A 106 3.06 -17.31 11.39
C LYS A 106 3.94 -18.41 10.81
N ASN A 107 3.52 -19.00 9.68
CA ASN A 107 4.22 -20.10 9.02
C ASN A 107 5.23 -19.62 7.96
N GLU A 108 5.34 -18.31 7.74
CA GLU A 108 6.29 -17.65 6.84
C GLU A 108 6.07 -17.93 5.34
N VAL A 109 4.91 -18.47 4.95
CA VAL A 109 4.61 -18.76 3.54
C VAL A 109 4.60 -17.49 2.69
N TYR A 110 4.16 -16.37 3.25
CA TYR A 110 4.15 -15.06 2.57
C TYR A 110 5.54 -14.66 2.03
N GLN A 111 6.62 -15.04 2.71
CA GLN A 111 7.99 -14.74 2.26
C GLN A 111 8.40 -15.56 1.03
N GLN A 112 7.72 -16.68 0.76
CA GLN A 112 7.94 -17.52 -0.43
C GLN A 112 7.09 -17.09 -1.62
N MET A 113 6.39 -15.97 -1.50
CA MET A 113 5.43 -15.49 -2.49
C MET A 113 5.83 -14.12 -3.03
N LYS A 114 5.23 -13.78 -4.17
CA LYS A 114 5.13 -12.45 -4.75
C LYS A 114 3.65 -12.13 -4.84
N PHE A 115 3.28 -10.89 -4.58
CA PHE A 115 1.89 -10.47 -4.62
C PHE A 115 1.74 -9.44 -5.74
N LYS A 116 0.89 -9.75 -6.71
CA LYS A 116 0.45 -8.79 -7.72
C LYS A 116 -0.93 -8.28 -7.34
N HIS A 117 -1.26 -7.10 -7.85
CA HIS A 117 -2.52 -6.45 -7.58
C HIS A 117 -3.15 -6.07 -8.92
N GLY A 118 -4.39 -6.51 -9.17
CA GLY A 118 -5.27 -6.00 -10.22
C GLY A 118 -6.35 -5.13 -9.59
N GLU A 119 -7.18 -4.47 -10.40
CA GLU A 119 -8.09 -3.39 -9.96
C GLU A 119 -8.95 -3.72 -8.73
N PHE A 120 -9.24 -5.00 -8.43
CA PHE A 120 -9.96 -5.44 -7.23
C PHE A 120 -9.50 -6.79 -6.67
N THR A 121 -8.35 -7.29 -7.13
CA THR A 121 -7.93 -8.68 -6.86
C THR A 121 -6.46 -8.73 -6.49
N CYS A 122 -6.17 -9.34 -5.34
CA CYS A 122 -4.82 -9.69 -4.94
C CYS A 122 -4.45 -11.07 -5.49
N TYR A 123 -3.32 -11.16 -6.19
CA TYR A 123 -2.81 -12.38 -6.80
C TYR A 123 -1.52 -12.83 -6.11
N PRO A 124 -1.60 -13.78 -5.16
CA PRO A 124 -0.46 -14.43 -4.56
C PRO A 124 0.16 -15.43 -5.54
N ILE A 125 1.45 -15.31 -5.78
CA ILE A 125 2.21 -16.13 -6.73
C ILE A 125 3.44 -16.66 -6.02
N PHE A 126 3.57 -17.97 -5.91
CA PHE A 126 4.77 -18.60 -5.35
C PHE A 126 6.02 -18.27 -6.17
N LYS A 127 7.14 -18.01 -5.48
CA LYS A 127 8.45 -17.82 -6.11
C LYS A 127 8.88 -19.10 -6.83
N ASN A 128 9.67 -18.96 -7.89
CA ASN A 128 10.18 -20.09 -8.65
C ASN A 128 11.16 -20.92 -7.80
N GLY A 129 11.08 -22.25 -7.90
CA GLY A 129 12.05 -23.17 -7.29
C GLY A 129 11.87 -23.41 -5.78
N ILE A 130 10.73 -23.04 -5.19
CA ILE A 130 10.45 -23.31 -3.77
C ILE A 130 10.07 -24.79 -3.54
N ASP A 131 10.27 -25.26 -2.31
CA ASP A 131 9.81 -26.58 -1.87
C ASP A 131 8.28 -26.70 -1.99
N ARG A 132 7.80 -27.86 -2.47
CA ARG A 132 6.37 -28.12 -2.62
C ARG A 132 5.59 -28.06 -1.31
N ASN A 133 6.25 -28.28 -0.18
CA ASN A 133 5.66 -28.17 1.16
C ASN A 133 5.16 -26.75 1.47
N TRP A 134 5.55 -25.73 0.71
CA TRP A 134 5.03 -24.37 0.85
C TRP A 134 3.64 -24.18 0.25
N TYR A 135 3.27 -24.92 -0.81
CA TYR A 135 1.98 -24.72 -1.50
C TYR A 135 0.78 -24.94 -0.57
N GLN A 136 0.89 -25.92 0.34
CA GLN A 136 -0.17 -26.27 1.29
C GLN A 136 -0.25 -25.35 2.52
N LYS A 137 0.68 -24.40 2.68
CA LYS A 137 0.75 -23.52 3.85
C LYS A 137 0.00 -22.21 3.67
N PHE A 138 -0.30 -21.82 2.44
CA PHE A 138 -1.04 -20.60 2.15
C PHE A 138 -2.55 -20.87 2.23
N SER A 139 -3.29 -19.96 2.87
CA SER A 139 -4.75 -20.00 2.90
C SER A 139 -5.34 -18.60 2.78
N TRP A 140 -6.36 -18.45 1.94
CA TRP A 140 -7.10 -17.20 1.78
C TRP A 140 -7.95 -16.84 3.00
N SER A 141 -8.25 -17.77 3.90
CA SER A 141 -8.88 -17.44 5.20
C SER A 141 -8.02 -16.49 6.07
N TYR A 142 -6.75 -16.33 5.72
CA TYR A 142 -5.77 -15.47 6.39
C TYR A 142 -5.22 -14.36 5.48
N GLY A 143 -6.02 -13.91 4.51
CA GLY A 143 -5.71 -12.75 3.68
C GLY A 143 -6.94 -12.16 3.02
N SER A 144 -6.92 -10.86 2.73
CA SER A 144 -7.99 -10.20 1.97
C SER A 144 -7.45 -9.10 1.08
N ASN A 145 -8.20 -8.82 0.02
CA ASN A 145 -8.08 -7.57 -0.73
C ASN A 145 -9.06 -6.55 -0.13
N ASN A 146 -8.58 -5.36 0.21
CA ASN A 146 -9.37 -4.34 0.90
C ASN A 146 -9.45 -3.09 0.04
N HIS A 147 -10.65 -2.72 -0.37
CA HIS A 147 -10.96 -1.48 -1.08
C HIS A 147 -11.38 -0.42 -0.06
N LEU A 148 -10.63 0.68 0.05
CA LEU A 148 -10.71 1.57 1.22
C LEU A 148 -11.34 2.93 0.89
N LEU A 149 -12.47 3.20 1.53
CA LEU A 149 -13.19 4.48 1.51
C LEU A 149 -12.92 5.22 2.82
N PRO A 150 -12.13 6.31 2.84
CA PRO A 150 -11.80 7.01 4.07
C PRO A 150 -12.98 7.88 4.54
N ALA A 151 -13.30 7.80 5.83
CA ALA A 151 -14.33 8.64 6.44
C ALA A 151 -13.91 10.12 6.59
N THR A 152 -12.60 10.39 6.61
CA THR A 152 -12.06 11.75 6.78
C THR A 152 -10.78 11.96 5.96
N ASP A 153 -10.42 13.22 5.73
CA ASP A 153 -9.17 13.59 5.07
C ASP A 153 -7.91 13.13 5.85
N GLU A 154 -8.01 12.96 7.17
CA GLU A 154 -6.93 12.43 7.99
C GLU A 154 -6.72 10.94 7.70
N VAL A 155 -7.81 10.16 7.74
CA VAL A 155 -7.80 8.73 7.38
C VAL A 155 -7.30 8.53 5.94
N TYR A 156 -7.75 9.38 5.00
CA TYR A 156 -7.26 9.39 3.63
C TYR A 156 -5.74 9.55 3.57
N LYS A 157 -5.17 10.53 4.29
CA LYS A 157 -3.72 10.78 4.29
C LYS A 157 -2.94 9.60 4.88
N ASP A 158 -3.48 8.94 5.88
CA ASP A 158 -2.81 7.80 6.52
C ASP A 158 -2.85 6.55 5.65
N ILE A 159 -3.99 6.25 5.02
CA ILE A 159 -4.09 5.20 3.99
C ILE A 159 -3.12 5.50 2.84
N LYS A 160 -3.10 6.74 2.35
CA LYS A 160 -2.26 7.17 1.23
C LYS A 160 -0.75 7.01 1.51
N LYS A 161 -0.30 7.19 2.75
CA LYS A 161 1.11 7.01 3.11
C LYS A 161 1.52 5.55 3.20
N THR A 162 0.57 4.64 3.42
CA THR A 162 0.83 3.20 3.58
C THR A 162 1.61 2.62 2.40
N GLN A 163 2.56 1.75 2.71
CA GLN A 163 3.46 1.09 1.77
C GLN A 163 3.52 -0.42 2.02
N ILE A 164 4.01 -1.16 1.01
CA ILE A 164 4.26 -2.61 1.11
C ILE A 164 5.24 -2.91 2.27
N GLY A 165 4.86 -3.86 3.11
CA GLY A 165 5.58 -4.29 4.31
C GLY A 165 5.12 -3.62 5.60
N ASP A 166 4.25 -2.61 5.53
CA ASP A 166 3.69 -1.98 6.72
C ASP A 166 2.76 -2.94 7.47
N GLN A 167 2.86 -2.90 8.79
CA GLN A 167 1.93 -3.55 9.70
C GLN A 167 0.88 -2.52 10.10
N ILE A 168 -0.37 -2.78 9.75
CA ILE A 168 -1.46 -1.81 9.85
C ILE A 168 -2.53 -2.28 10.82
N TYR A 169 -3.28 -1.32 11.33
CA TYR A 169 -4.58 -1.46 11.93
C TYR A 169 -5.57 -0.61 11.14
N LEU A 170 -6.68 -1.19 10.75
CA LEU A 170 -7.81 -0.46 10.21
C LEU A 170 -9.09 -0.85 10.97
N LYS A 171 -9.96 0.14 11.15
CA LYS A 171 -11.28 -0.01 11.74
C LYS A 171 -12.29 0.81 10.96
N GLY A 172 -13.50 0.27 10.88
CA GLY A 172 -14.59 0.89 10.15
C GLY A 172 -15.75 -0.08 9.96
N TYR A 173 -16.33 -0.05 8.77
CA TYR A 173 -17.48 -0.87 8.42
C TYR A 173 -17.25 -1.57 7.09
N LEU A 174 -17.61 -2.85 6.99
CA LEU A 174 -17.82 -3.48 5.68
C LEU A 174 -19.07 -2.85 5.07
N VAL A 175 -18.96 -2.30 3.86
CA VAL A 175 -20.06 -1.54 3.23
C VAL A 175 -20.33 -1.98 1.80
N ASN A 176 -21.58 -1.89 1.38
CA ASN A 176 -21.91 -1.77 -0.04
C ASN A 176 -22.03 -0.28 -0.36
N TYR A 177 -21.76 0.12 -1.60
CA TYR A 177 -22.07 1.48 -2.02
C TYR A 177 -22.52 1.56 -3.47
N GLN A 178 -23.28 2.61 -3.78
CA GLN A 178 -23.62 3.00 -5.15
C GLN A 178 -22.95 4.33 -5.48
N ILE A 179 -22.42 4.45 -6.70
CA ILE A 179 -21.86 5.69 -7.25
C ILE A 179 -22.34 5.86 -8.69
N GLY A 180 -23.15 6.89 -8.94
CA GLY A 180 -23.80 7.09 -10.24
C GLY A 180 -24.62 5.86 -10.64
N ALA A 181 -24.30 5.22 -11.77
CA ALA A 181 -24.93 3.97 -12.22
C ALA A 181 -24.19 2.70 -11.73
N GLY A 182 -23.07 2.84 -11.03
CA GLY A 182 -22.24 1.74 -10.53
C GLY A 182 -22.69 1.29 -9.15
N THR A 183 -22.57 -0.02 -8.87
CA THR A 183 -22.75 -0.61 -7.55
C THR A 183 -21.54 -1.46 -7.18
N ARG A 184 -21.18 -1.42 -5.90
CA ARG A 184 -20.09 -2.19 -5.30
C ARG A 184 -20.59 -2.87 -4.05
N THR A 185 -20.22 -4.13 -3.92
CA THR A 185 -20.66 -5.00 -2.83
C THR A 185 -19.44 -5.55 -2.11
N THR A 186 -19.41 -5.42 -0.79
CA THR A 186 -18.36 -6.03 0.03
C THR A 186 -18.56 -7.53 0.13
N SER A 187 -17.46 -8.28 0.13
CA SER A 187 -17.45 -9.61 0.73
C SER A 187 -17.70 -9.50 2.24
N THR A 188 -18.43 -10.46 2.78
CA THR A 188 -18.64 -10.64 4.22
C THR A 188 -18.34 -12.08 4.67
N ILE A 189 -17.73 -12.88 3.78
CA ILE A 189 -17.45 -14.31 3.97
C ILE A 189 -15.94 -14.49 3.94
N ARG A 190 -15.34 -14.89 5.06
CA ARG A 190 -13.88 -14.98 5.24
C ARG A 190 -13.18 -15.96 4.28
N GLU A 191 -13.90 -16.95 3.78
CA GLU A 191 -13.37 -18.07 3.00
C GLU A 191 -13.66 -17.96 1.49
N ASP A 192 -14.32 -16.89 1.05
CA ASP A 192 -14.55 -16.69 -0.37
C ASP A 192 -13.25 -16.32 -1.10
N THR A 193 -13.19 -16.65 -2.40
CA THR A 193 -12.00 -16.44 -3.23
C THR A 193 -12.40 -15.97 -4.63
N GLY A 194 -11.48 -15.30 -5.31
CA GLY A 194 -11.68 -14.79 -6.67
C GLY A 194 -12.24 -13.37 -6.70
N ASP A 195 -12.76 -12.93 -7.85
CA ASP A 195 -13.13 -11.52 -8.11
C ASP A 195 -14.30 -10.96 -7.26
N ARG A 196 -14.82 -11.75 -6.31
CA ARG A 196 -15.90 -11.37 -5.39
C ARG A 196 -15.48 -11.39 -3.90
N SER A 197 -14.23 -11.71 -3.60
CA SER A 197 -13.71 -11.78 -2.23
C SER A 197 -13.11 -10.45 -1.71
N CYS A 198 -13.40 -9.33 -2.40
CA CYS A 198 -12.90 -8.02 -2.00
C CYS A 198 -13.74 -7.47 -0.86
N GLU A 199 -13.08 -7.06 0.23
CA GLU A 199 -13.70 -6.36 1.35
C GLU A 199 -13.73 -4.86 1.03
N VAL A 200 -14.92 -4.27 0.95
CA VAL A 200 -15.08 -2.82 0.78
C VAL A 200 -15.27 -2.22 2.16
N VAL A 201 -14.33 -1.37 2.58
CA VAL A 201 -14.29 -0.87 3.96
C VAL A 201 -14.46 0.64 3.97
N TYR A 202 -15.51 1.13 4.64
CA TYR A 202 -15.59 2.53 5.05
C TYR A 202 -14.78 2.71 6.32
N VAL A 203 -13.59 3.28 6.18
CA VAL A 203 -12.54 3.33 7.21
C VAL A 203 -12.71 4.57 8.08
N THR A 204 -12.95 4.36 9.37
CA THR A 204 -13.07 5.44 10.35
C THR A 204 -11.77 5.66 11.13
N GLU A 205 -10.91 4.65 11.19
CA GLU A 205 -9.60 4.74 11.82
C GLU A 205 -8.58 3.90 11.06
N PHE A 206 -7.39 4.46 10.84
CA PHE A 206 -6.29 3.78 10.16
C PHE A 206 -4.97 4.14 10.84
N LYS A 207 -4.14 3.14 11.12
CA LYS A 207 -2.83 3.32 11.76
C LYS A 207 -1.79 2.39 11.14
N VAL A 208 -0.62 2.93 10.83
CA VAL A 208 0.59 2.11 10.63
C VAL A 208 1.17 1.81 12.00
N LEU A 209 0.98 0.59 12.49
CA LEU A 209 1.50 0.12 13.77
C LEU A 209 3.02 -0.01 13.74
N LYS A 210 3.56 -0.45 12.60
CA LYS A 210 5.01 -0.55 12.37
C LYS A 210 5.33 -0.44 10.88
N GLU A 211 6.26 0.46 10.55
CA GLU A 211 6.75 0.64 9.18
C GLU A 211 7.56 -0.57 8.71
N GLY A 212 7.29 -1.05 7.50
CA GLY A 212 8.11 -2.05 6.82
C GLY A 212 9.42 -1.43 6.31
N ASN A 213 10.55 -2.13 6.48
CA ASN A 213 11.85 -1.73 5.90
C ASN A 213 12.22 -0.25 6.07
N ALA A 214 11.90 0.35 7.23
CA ALA A 214 12.06 1.79 7.46
C ALA A 214 13.46 2.30 7.11
N LEU A 215 14.51 1.53 7.41
CA LEU A 215 15.89 1.85 7.05
C LEU A 215 16.07 1.98 5.53
N TYR A 216 15.66 0.99 4.76
CA TYR A 216 15.81 1.00 3.30
C TYR A 216 14.97 2.09 2.65
N ARG A 217 13.77 2.36 3.18
CA ARG A 217 12.94 3.50 2.70
C ARG A 217 13.63 4.84 2.95
N ARG A 218 14.20 5.04 4.14
CA ARG A 218 14.98 6.27 4.46
C ARG A 218 16.21 6.39 3.58
N MET A 219 16.95 5.29 3.35
CA MET A 219 18.09 5.26 2.43
C MET A 219 17.68 5.61 1.00
N PHE A 220 16.57 5.07 0.52
CA PHE A 220 16.03 5.35 -0.81
C PHE A 220 15.70 6.83 -0.97
N THR A 221 14.94 7.40 -0.03
CA THR A 221 14.57 8.82 -0.07
C THR A 221 15.80 9.72 0.04
N ALA A 222 16.67 9.49 1.02
CA ALA A 222 17.86 10.32 1.24
C ALA A 222 18.82 10.29 0.04
N SER A 223 19.13 9.11 -0.50
CA SER A 223 20.01 8.98 -1.66
C SER A 223 19.40 9.62 -2.90
N GLY A 224 18.09 9.48 -3.12
CA GLY A 224 17.37 10.17 -4.20
C GLY A 224 17.45 11.69 -4.08
N THR A 225 17.21 12.24 -2.90
CA THR A 225 17.32 13.68 -2.64
C THR A 225 18.75 14.18 -2.88
N ILE A 226 19.77 13.46 -2.42
CA ILE A 226 21.18 13.84 -2.65
C ILE A 226 21.51 13.86 -4.14
N ILE A 227 21.05 12.87 -4.92
CA ILE A 227 21.22 12.83 -6.38
C ILE A 227 20.65 14.11 -7.01
N VAL A 228 19.39 14.46 -6.70
CA VAL A 228 18.72 15.64 -7.24
C VAL A 228 19.47 16.92 -6.90
N LEU A 229 19.87 17.10 -5.63
CA LEU A 229 20.61 18.28 -5.18
C LEU A 229 21.96 18.43 -5.89
N ILE A 230 22.72 17.35 -6.06
CA ILE A 230 24.01 17.38 -6.75
C ILE A 230 23.83 17.71 -8.23
N LEU A 231 22.81 17.16 -8.88
CA LEU A 231 22.50 17.48 -10.28
C LEU A 231 22.11 18.95 -10.45
N ALA A 232 21.24 19.48 -9.57
CA ALA A 232 20.86 20.88 -9.56
C ALA A 232 22.09 21.80 -9.38
N LEU A 233 22.97 21.49 -8.43
CA LEU A 233 24.22 22.23 -8.21
C LEU A 233 25.13 22.19 -9.44
N LYS A 234 25.28 21.03 -10.10
CA LYS A 234 26.08 20.90 -11.32
C LYS A 234 25.53 21.76 -12.46
N ILE A 235 24.21 21.84 -12.61
CA ILE A 235 23.55 22.70 -13.60
C ILE A 235 23.85 24.18 -13.29
N ILE A 236 23.69 24.60 -12.04
CA ILE A 236 24.01 25.98 -11.61
C ILE A 236 25.47 26.33 -11.88
N PHE A 237 26.41 25.43 -11.54
CA PHE A 237 27.84 25.65 -11.81
C PHE A 237 28.16 25.70 -13.30
N PHE A 238 27.45 24.94 -14.13
CA PHE A 238 27.61 24.99 -15.58
C PHE A 238 27.19 26.38 -16.11
N PHE A 239 26.00 26.86 -15.78
CA PHE A 239 25.50 28.16 -16.25
C PHE A 239 26.32 29.34 -15.72
N THR A 240 26.69 29.34 -14.43
CA THR A 240 27.55 30.40 -13.88
C THR A 240 28.92 30.45 -14.55
N SER A 241 29.51 29.29 -14.88
CA SER A 241 30.77 29.23 -15.63
C SER A 241 30.61 29.70 -17.08
N ALA A 242 29.51 29.34 -17.75
CA ALA A 242 29.22 29.78 -19.12
C ALA A 242 28.99 31.30 -19.20
N ILE A 243 28.27 31.88 -18.24
CA ILE A 243 28.06 33.35 -18.16
C ILE A 243 29.39 34.06 -17.93
N LYS A 244 30.28 33.51 -17.09
CA LYS A 244 31.61 34.10 -16.85
C LYS A 244 32.48 34.04 -18.11
N LEU A 245 32.39 32.97 -18.89
CA LEU A 245 33.08 32.83 -20.18
C LEU A 245 32.52 33.77 -21.25
N ALA A 246 31.22 34.07 -21.26
CA ALA A 246 30.60 34.97 -22.23
C ALA A 246 30.83 36.47 -21.95
N LYS A 247 31.32 36.82 -20.75
CA LYS A 247 31.66 38.21 -20.35
C LYS A 247 33.14 38.56 -20.58
N HIS A 248 33.94 37.62 -21.04
CA HIS A 248 35.35 37.77 -21.40
C HIS A 248 35.52 37.50 -22.89
#